data_AF-A0AAU7B0M9-F1
#
_entry.id   AF-A0AAU7B0M9-F1
#
_cell.length_a   1.000
_cell.length_b   1.000
_cell.length_c   1.000
_cell.angle_alpha   90.00
_cell.angle_beta   90.00
_cell.angle_gamma   90.00
#
_symmetry.space_group_name_H-M   'P 1'
#
loop_
_entity.id
_entity.type
_entity.pdbx_description
1 polymer ?
#
loop_
_entity_poly.entity_id
_entity_poly.type
_entity_poly.pdbx_seq_one_letter_code
_entity_poly.pdbx_strand_id
1 'polypeptide(L)' 'MSNQTITYVVAVAAAVLGLAAYVGLILVPAWQSYSRVWERIAASFLTIYILAAFIGLGVAGGAAIVWFWDRIEF' A
#
# COMPACT_ATOMS: atom_id res chain seq x y z
N MET A 1 8.62 10.73 -23.82
CA MET A 1 8.82 9.82 -22.67
C MET A 1 8.62 8.39 -23.13
N SER A 2 9.41 7.42 -22.65
CA SER A 2 9.14 6.01 -22.94
C SER A 2 8.08 5.46 -21.98
N ASN A 3 7.34 4.44 -22.41
CA ASN A 3 6.33 3.78 -21.57
C ASN A 3 6.95 3.27 -20.25
N GLN A 4 8.19 2.76 -20.30
CA GLN A 4 8.92 2.32 -19.12
C GLN A 4 9.18 3.46 -18.13
N THR A 5 9.58 4.64 -18.61
CA THR A 5 9.79 5.81 -17.75
C THR A 5 8.49 6.22 -17.06
N ILE A 6 7.37 6.23 -17.78
CA ILE A 6 6.07 6.57 -17.19
C ILE A 6 5.70 5.56 -16.11
N THR A 7 5.84 4.26 -16.39
CA THR A 7 5.59 3.19 -15.41
C THR A 7 6.42 3.37 -14.15
N TYR A 8 7.71 3.65 -14.27
CA TYR A 8 8.57 3.85 -13.09
C TYR A 8 8.20 5.08 -12.28
N VAL A 9 7.90 6.20 -12.93
CA VAL A 9 7.48 7.42 -12.23
C VAL A 9 6.16 7.20 -11.48
N VAL A 10 5.18 6.57 -12.13
CA VAL A 10 3.89 6.25 -11.52
C VAL A 10 4.07 5.27 -10.36
N ALA A 11 4.88 4.22 -10.53
CA ALA A 11 5.13 3.24 -9.48
C ALA A 11 5.79 3.86 -8.25
N VAL A 12 6.82 4.69 -8.44
CA VAL A 12 7.51 5.37 -7.34
C VAL A 12 6.58 6.37 -6.65
N ALA A 13 5.83 7.17 -7.41
CA ALA A 13 4.88 8.12 -6.85
C ALA A 13 3.79 7.42 -6.02
N ALA A 14 3.19 6.35 -6.56
CA ALA A 14 2.18 5.57 -5.86
C ALA A 14 2.75 4.91 -4.59
N ALA A 15 3.97 4.37 -4.65
CA ALA A 15 4.62 3.77 -3.49
C ALA A 15 4.91 4.80 -2.38
N VAL A 16 5.43 5.97 -2.73
CA VAL A 16 5.73 7.03 -1.76
C VAL A 16 4.46 7.59 -1.14
N LEU A 17 3.45 7.90 -1.95
CA LEU A 17 2.17 8.43 -1.46
C LEU A 17 1.43 7.39 -0.62
N GLY A 18 1.42 6.13 -1.04
CA GLY A 18 0.82 5.04 -0.28
C GLY A 18 1.52 4.81 1.07
N LEU A 19 2.85 4.84 1.09
CA LEU A 19 3.62 4.72 2.33
C LEU A 19 3.39 5.92 3.26
N ALA A 20 3.35 7.13 2.71
CA ALA A 20 3.04 8.34 3.47
C ALA A 20 1.62 8.27 4.09
N ALA A 21 0.64 7.79 3.33
CA ALA A 21 -0.73 7.58 3.81
C ALA A 21 -0.77 6.50 4.91
N TYR A 22 -0.07 5.38 4.75
CA TYR A 22 0.04 4.36 5.80
C TYR A 22 0.63 4.93 7.09
N VAL A 23 1.75 5.67 6.98
CA VAL A 23 2.40 6.24 8.16
C VAL A 23 1.49 7.27 8.83
N GLY A 24 0.94 8.22 8.07
CA GLY A 24 0.17 9.34 8.61
C GLY A 24 -1.22 8.95 9.12
N LEU A 25 -1.93 8.07 8.41
CA LEU A 25 -3.34 7.75 8.70
C LEU A 25 -3.51 6.49 9.53
N ILE A 26 -2.50 5.63 9.63
CA ILE A 26 -2.62 4.33 10.32
C ILE A 26 -1.56 4.21 11.43
N LEU A 27 -0.27 4.31 11.10
CA LEU A 27 0.80 4.03 12.06
C LEU A 27 0.90 5.09 13.16
N VAL A 28 0.93 6.37 12.78
CA VAL A 28 0.99 7.49 13.74
C VAL A 28 -0.18 7.47 14.72
N PRO A 29 -1.46 7.40 14.29
CA PRO A 29 -2.57 7.36 15.23
C PRO A 29 -2.55 6.10 16.11
N ALA A 30 -2.22 4.92 15.56
CA ALA A 30 -2.07 3.70 16.35
C ALA A 30 -1.01 3.83 17.45
N TRP A 31 0.12 4.49 17.15
CA TRP A 31 1.15 4.78 18.14
C TRP A 31 0.66 5.77 19.22
N GLN A 32 -0.11 6.79 18.85
CA GLN A 32 -0.61 7.78 19.81
C GLN A 32 -1.73 7.25 20.73
N SER A 33 -2.42 6.16 20.35
CA SER A 33 -3.53 5.61 21.16
C SER A 33 -3.11 4.97 22.48
N TYR A 34 -1.85 4.54 22.62
CA TYR A 34 -1.39 3.78 23.79
C TYR A 34 -0.31 4.53 24.58
N SER A 35 -0.39 4.42 25.91
CA SER A 35 0.56 5.06 26.84
C SER A 35 1.77 4.18 27.13
N ARG A 36 1.62 2.86 27.15
CA ARG A 36 2.71 1.92 27.40
C ARG A 36 3.47 1.61 26.11
N VAL A 37 4.80 1.69 26.16
CA VAL A 37 5.67 1.47 25.00
C VAL A 37 5.47 0.09 24.37
N TRP A 38 5.27 -0.96 25.18
CA TRP A 38 5.01 -2.31 24.68
C TRP A 38 3.68 -2.42 23.90
N GLU A 39 2.64 -1.73 24.34
CA GLU A 39 1.35 -1.69 23.64
C GLU A 39 1.48 -0.94 22.30
N ARG A 40 2.27 0.15 22.27
CA ARG A 40 2.55 0.91 21.04
C ARG A 40 3.26 0.06 19.99
N ILE A 41 4.25 -0.75 20.42
CA ILE A 41 4.98 -1.66 19.53
C ILE A 41 4.03 -2.75 18.99
N ALA A 42 3.23 -3.38 19.85
CA ALA A 42 2.27 -4.39 19.44
C ALA A 42 1.21 -3.83 18.47
N ALA A 43 0.68 -2.64 18.75
CA ALA A 43 -0.27 -1.96 17.88
C ALA A 43 0.35 -1.63 16.50
N SER A 44 1.58 -1.13 16.49
CA SER A 44 2.31 -0.84 15.25
C SER A 44 2.64 -2.07 14.43
N PHE A 45 2.93 -3.18 15.10
CA PHE A 45 3.09 -4.46 14.42
C PHE A 45 1.77 -4.87 13.76
N LEU A 46 0.64 -4.70 14.45
CA LEU A 46 -0.67 -5.05 13.90
C LEU A 46 -1.04 -4.20 12.67
N THR A 47 -0.61 -2.93 12.59
CA THR A 47 -0.89 -2.10 11.41
C THR A 47 -0.23 -2.62 10.13
N ILE A 48 0.84 -3.42 10.24
CA ILE A 48 1.49 -4.07 9.09
C ILE A 48 0.52 -5.01 8.37
N TYR A 49 -0.41 -5.67 9.08
CA TYR A 49 -1.43 -6.50 8.43
C TYR A 49 -2.33 -5.67 7.51
N ILE A 50 -2.67 -4.45 7.91
CA ILE A 50 -3.48 -3.53 7.10
C ILE A 50 -2.70 -3.15 5.84
N LEU A 51 -1.43 -2.79 5.99
CA LEU A 51 -0.55 -2.49 4.85
C LEU A 51 -0.44 -3.68 3.89
N ALA A 52 -0.21 -4.89 4.42
CA ALA A 52 -0.13 -6.10 3.63
C ALA A 52 -1.44 -6.41 2.90
N ALA A 53 -2.59 -6.20 3.55
CA ALA A 53 -3.90 -6.38 2.93
C ALA A 53 -4.12 -5.41 1.76
N PHE A 54 -3.79 -4.12 1.91
CA PHE A 54 -3.91 -3.14 0.83
C PHE A 54 -2.95 -3.42 -0.33
N ILE A 55 -1.70 -3.81 -0.04
CA ILE A 55 -0.75 -4.23 -1.06
C ILE A 55 -1.29 -5.46 -1.80
N GLY A 56 -1.75 -6.47 -1.06
CA GLY A 56 -2.33 -7.69 -1.62
C GLY A 56 -3.53 -7.41 -2.53
N LEU A 57 -4.46 -6.54 -2.09
CA LEU A 57 -5.60 -6.09 -2.88
C LEU A 57 -5.17 -5.36 -4.16
N GLY A 58 -4.21 -4.45 -4.06
CA GLY A 58 -3.70 -3.69 -5.20
C GLY A 58 -3.01 -4.60 -6.22
N VAL A 59 -2.16 -5.52 -5.76
CA VAL A 59 -1.47 -6.49 -6.60
C VAL A 59 -2.47 -7.46 -7.24
N ALA A 60 -3.42 -8.00 -6.47
CA ALA A 60 -4.44 -8.90 -6.99
C ALA A 60 -5.32 -8.20 -8.04
N GLY A 61 -5.74 -6.96 -7.79
CA GLY A 61 -6.51 -6.16 -8.75
C GLY A 61 -5.72 -5.88 -10.04
N GLY A 62 -4.47 -5.44 -9.91
CA GLY A 62 -3.60 -5.21 -11.07
C GLY A 62 -3.33 -6.49 -11.86
N ALA A 63 -3.03 -7.59 -11.18
CA ALA A 63 -2.81 -8.89 -11.80
C ALA A 63 -4.08 -9.41 -12.50
N ALA A 64 -5.26 -9.20 -11.91
CA ALA A 64 -6.53 -9.56 -12.53
C ALA A 64 -6.74 -8.78 -13.85
N ILE A 65 -6.48 -7.47 -13.87
CA ILE A 65 -6.60 -6.66 -15.09
C ILE A 65 -5.68 -7.21 -16.20
N VAL A 66 -4.42 -7.48 -15.87
CA VAL A 66 -3.45 -8.04 -16.83
C VAL A 66 -3.90 -9.43 -17.31
N TRP A 67 -4.42 -10.26 -16.40
CA TRP A 67 -4.88 -11.61 -16.74
C TRP A 67 -6.10 -11.62 -17.66
N PHE A 68 -7.02 -10.68 -17.48
CA PHE A 68 -8.24 -10.58 -18.28
C PHE A 68 -8.10 -9.65 -19.49
N TRP A 69 -6.91 -9.13 -19.77
CA TRP A 69 -6.67 -8.13 -20.82
C TRP A 69 -7.21 -8.58 -22.19
N ASP A 70 -6.91 -9.82 -22.59
CA ASP A 70 -7.39 -10.43 -23.86
C ASP A 70 -8.92 -10.55 -23.96
N ARG A 71 -9.65 -10.44 -22.85
CA ARG A 71 -11.13 -10.46 -22.82
C ARG A 71 -11.74 -9.07 -22.72
N ILE A 72 -10.93 -8.06 -22.35
CA ILE A 72 -11.36 -6.68 -22.13
C ILE A 72 -11.12 -5.85 -23.40
N GLU A 73 -10.05 -6.14 -24.14
CA GLU A 73 -9.83 -5.58 -25.47
C GLU A 73 -10.61 -6.42 -26.51
N PHE A 74 -11.57 -5.78 -27.19
CA PHE A 74 -12.45 -6.38 -28.20
C PHE A 74 -11.79 -6.52 -29.57
#